data_AF-A0A9P9AAG5-F1
#
_entry.id   AF-A0A9P9AAG5-F1
#
_cell.length_a   1.000
_cell.length_b   1.000
_cell.length_c   1.000
_cell.angle_alpha   90.00
_cell.angle_beta   90.00
_cell.angle_gamma   90.00
#
_symmetry.space_group_name_H-M   'P 1'
#
loop_
_entity.id
_entity.type
_entity.pdbx_description
1 polymer ?
#
loop_
_entity_poly.entity_id
_entity_poly.type
_entity_poly.pdbx_seq_one_letter_code
_entity_poly.pdbx_strand_id
1 'polypeptide(L)'
;MTPANPHAHTHAHSSLRASSASHLPSMGKMRSRSQLLQLCDDVRVSLRDASTLGPRGKNLVKLLKDLLAAERAGEPGIDILTIRYAHLDKLIAELHGPAEVAQPAHQEHVAIAEALETLWQKRFRAAWFELDDTRLKALSTGRLKDIDYCEPHKDALERWRASNGGGDPASDIDFDTGDWWLNLACAHRDGIVGSAYERPTKGLYGIAALPLITGQEEVLGDGVCKYVRLGRNADMHYSLMSQVGAKTRILRGHRLQSTLAPLAGVRYDGLYKIKNYSHVFDIVERKHRLEVTLERLAGQEPVDPEVPRPSQMDDWHLFEKHEVEVVKQRKGDHGYNEFKLLKEEERHTRERWRQSTDFRASLNLAPRSNRESKELKEQKKHASGSADLKTPDAMGKDKNAGGKSAGKKGKGGGDDSKDSKESGATKVKGAQSINVRHILCEKHSKKEEALAKIRDGVKFDEVAREFSEDKARQGGSLGWKSRGSLDPKFEEIAFGLEASSTGSPSIGEAKTGFGYHIIMVEGRK
;
A
#
# COMPACT_ATOMS: atom_id res chain seq x y z
N MET A 1 -57.07 13.16 49.90
CA MET A 1 -56.19 12.14 50.50
C MET A 1 -55.66 11.26 49.39
N THR A 2 -54.41 11.49 48.99
CA THR A 2 -53.42 10.53 48.46
C THR A 2 -52.17 11.34 48.13
N PRO A 3 -51.00 11.04 48.73
CA PRO A 3 -49.80 11.83 48.53
C PRO A 3 -48.92 11.32 47.37
N ALA A 4 -48.26 12.30 46.75
CA ALA A 4 -46.97 12.31 46.04
C ALA A 4 -46.33 11.02 45.51
N ASN A 5 -46.06 11.01 44.20
CA ASN A 5 -44.84 10.48 43.61
C ASN A 5 -44.29 11.51 42.61
N PRO A 6 -43.13 12.16 42.84
CA PRO A 6 -42.59 13.16 41.93
C PRO A 6 -41.17 12.81 41.48
N HIS A 7 -40.97 11.98 40.46
CA HIS A 7 -39.66 11.89 39.78
C HIS A 7 -39.82 11.47 38.31
N ALA A 8 -40.15 12.44 37.46
CA ALA A 8 -39.79 12.42 36.05
C ALA A 8 -38.52 13.28 35.89
N HIS A 9 -37.35 12.66 35.96
CA HIS A 9 -36.08 13.32 35.68
C HIS A 9 -35.69 13.13 34.21
N THR A 10 -35.98 14.16 33.42
CA THR A 10 -35.04 14.86 32.54
C THR A 10 -33.87 14.02 31.98
N HIS A 11 -34.02 13.50 30.75
CA HIS A 11 -32.85 13.20 29.91
C HIS A 11 -32.35 14.49 29.27
N ALA A 12 -31.28 15.02 29.86
CA ALA A 12 -30.49 16.10 29.34
C ALA A 12 -29.79 15.64 28.05
N HIS A 13 -30.36 15.99 26.90
CA HIS A 13 -29.57 16.16 25.69
C HIS A 13 -28.62 17.35 25.94
N SER A 14 -27.34 17.07 26.22
CA SER A 14 -26.30 18.10 26.18
C SER A 14 -25.99 18.44 24.72
N SER A 15 -26.95 19.13 24.10
CA SER A 15 -26.68 20.12 23.08
C SER A 15 -25.74 21.16 23.71
N LEU A 16 -24.43 20.99 23.53
CA LEU A 16 -23.47 22.09 23.71
C LEU A 16 -23.65 23.07 22.55
N ARG A 17 -24.73 23.84 22.66
CA ARG A 17 -24.91 25.12 21.99
C ARG A 17 -23.71 25.98 22.35
N ALA A 18 -22.97 26.34 21.31
CA ALA A 18 -22.62 27.72 20.99
C ALA A 18 -22.68 28.69 22.18
N SER A 19 -21.53 28.92 22.80
CA SER A 19 -21.28 30.13 23.59
C SER A 19 -19.87 30.63 23.32
N SER A 20 -19.70 31.20 22.13
CA SER A 20 -18.78 32.30 21.85
C SER A 20 -19.30 33.01 20.59
N ALA A 21 -20.40 33.73 20.74
CA ALA A 21 -20.90 34.64 19.71
C ALA A 21 -19.97 35.86 19.64
N SER A 22 -18.85 35.73 18.94
CA SER A 22 -18.20 36.90 18.34
C SER A 22 -18.99 37.27 17.09
N HIS A 23 -19.58 38.46 17.11
CA HIS A 23 -20.35 39.01 16.00
C HIS A 23 -19.53 38.99 14.71
N LEU A 24 -19.99 38.22 13.71
CA LEU A 24 -19.52 38.27 12.33
C LEU A 24 -20.41 39.26 11.56
N PRO A 25 -19.88 40.35 11.00
CA PRO A 25 -20.65 41.22 10.12
C PRO A 25 -20.86 40.55 8.75
N SER A 26 -22.12 40.47 8.34
CA SER A 26 -22.64 40.41 6.95
C SER A 26 -21.75 39.77 5.87
N MET A 27 -21.55 38.46 5.94
CA MET A 27 -21.19 37.65 4.77
C MET A 27 -22.47 37.14 4.12
N GLY A 28 -22.79 37.63 2.92
CA GLY A 28 -23.95 37.19 2.16
C GLY A 28 -23.95 35.67 1.94
N LYS A 29 -25.07 35.02 2.29
CA LYS A 29 -25.46 33.61 2.02
C LYS A 29 -24.61 32.45 2.55
N MET A 30 -23.33 32.59 2.93
CA MET A 30 -22.58 31.51 3.61
C MET A 30 -22.69 31.67 5.13
N ARG A 31 -23.49 30.82 5.79
CA ARG A 31 -23.90 30.99 7.19
C ARG A 31 -23.07 30.20 8.21
N SER A 32 -22.19 29.27 7.81
CA SER A 32 -21.36 28.50 8.75
C SER A 32 -19.91 28.23 8.27
N ARG A 33 -18.97 28.13 9.23
CA ARG A 33 -17.57 27.74 8.97
C ARG A 33 -17.46 26.37 8.27
N SER A 34 -18.37 25.44 8.59
CA SER A 34 -18.43 24.11 7.97
C SER A 34 -18.83 24.15 6.49
N GLN A 35 -19.77 25.03 6.11
CA GLN A 35 -20.15 25.23 4.70
C GLN A 35 -18.98 25.78 3.87
N LEU A 36 -18.16 26.64 4.48
CA LEU A 36 -16.96 27.17 3.84
C LEU A 36 -15.90 26.06 3.64
N LEU A 37 -15.66 25.23 4.66
CA LEU A 37 -14.76 24.08 4.54
C LEU A 37 -15.20 23.13 3.42
N GLN A 38 -16.49 22.79 3.37
CA GLN A 38 -17.02 21.92 2.32
C GLN A 38 -16.85 22.53 0.92
N LEU A 39 -17.11 23.84 0.77
CA LEU A 39 -16.87 24.55 -0.49
C LEU A 39 -15.40 24.47 -0.91
N CYS A 40 -14.47 24.70 0.02
CA CYS A 40 -13.04 24.61 -0.24
C CYS A 40 -12.64 23.20 -0.68
N ASP A 41 -13.09 22.18 0.05
CA ASP A 41 -12.80 20.78 -0.27
C ASP A 41 -13.31 20.40 -1.67
N ASP A 42 -14.57 20.72 -2.01
CA ASP A 42 -15.15 20.37 -3.32
C ASP A 42 -14.41 21.04 -4.48
N VAL A 43 -13.99 22.29 -4.31
CA VAL A 43 -13.20 22.99 -5.33
C VAL A 43 -11.81 22.39 -5.46
N ARG A 44 -11.16 22.04 -4.35
CA ARG A 44 -9.83 21.40 -4.36
C ARG A 44 -9.85 20.03 -5.00
N VAL A 45 -10.92 19.24 -4.78
CA VAL A 45 -11.14 17.98 -5.51
C VAL A 45 -11.23 18.26 -7.01
N SER A 46 -12.08 19.21 -7.42
CA SER A 46 -12.26 19.56 -8.83
C SER A 46 -10.96 20.07 -9.50
N LEU A 47 -10.14 20.84 -8.76
CA LEU A 47 -8.86 21.33 -9.23
C LEU A 47 -7.85 20.20 -9.47
N ARG A 48 -7.86 19.16 -8.65
CA ARG A 48 -6.95 18.01 -8.77
C ARG A 48 -7.36 17.05 -9.89
N ASP A 49 -8.66 16.81 -10.07
CA ASP A 49 -9.14 15.81 -11.03
C ASP A 49 -9.28 16.36 -12.45
N ALA A 50 -9.70 17.61 -12.60
CA ALA A 50 -10.08 18.18 -13.89
C ALA A 50 -9.38 19.50 -14.22
N SER A 51 -8.47 19.99 -13.36
CA SER A 51 -7.82 21.30 -13.47
C SER A 51 -8.82 22.46 -13.70
N THR A 52 -10.08 22.29 -13.26
CA THR A 52 -11.15 23.29 -13.36
C THR A 52 -11.76 23.52 -11.98
N LEU A 53 -12.35 24.70 -11.75
CA LEU A 53 -12.95 25.02 -10.45
C LEU A 53 -14.28 24.28 -10.16
N GLY A 54 -14.72 23.40 -11.06
CA GLY A 54 -15.93 22.60 -10.89
C GLY A 54 -17.24 23.41 -10.79
N PRO A 55 -18.37 22.77 -10.44
CA PRO A 55 -19.69 23.39 -10.40
C PRO A 55 -19.83 24.45 -9.30
N ARG A 56 -19.10 24.29 -8.19
CA ARG A 56 -19.09 25.23 -7.05
C ARG A 56 -18.05 26.34 -7.20
N GLY A 57 -17.21 26.31 -8.23
CA GLY A 57 -16.18 27.30 -8.50
C GLY A 57 -16.69 28.74 -8.60
N LYS A 58 -17.87 28.95 -9.18
CA LYS A 58 -18.48 30.29 -9.28
C LYS A 58 -18.76 30.90 -7.90
N ASN A 59 -19.15 30.08 -6.93
CA ASN A 59 -19.40 30.54 -5.56
C ASN A 59 -18.09 30.92 -4.87
N LEU A 60 -17.02 30.15 -5.09
CA LEU A 60 -15.70 30.47 -4.56
C LEU A 60 -15.14 31.77 -5.17
N VAL A 61 -15.22 31.93 -6.49
CA VAL A 61 -14.70 33.15 -7.15
C VAL A 61 -15.45 34.38 -6.65
N LYS A 62 -16.77 34.28 -6.48
CA LYS A 62 -17.56 35.36 -5.86
C LYS A 62 -17.07 35.65 -4.45
N LEU A 63 -16.90 34.62 -3.63
CA LEU A 63 -16.38 34.77 -2.27
C LEU A 63 -15.01 35.46 -2.24
N LEU A 64 -14.06 35.02 -3.08
CA LEU A 64 -12.71 35.61 -3.15
C LEU A 64 -12.75 37.08 -3.60
N LYS A 65 -13.61 37.43 -4.56
CA LYS A 65 -13.82 38.82 -4.98
C LYS A 65 -14.41 39.69 -3.86
N ASP A 66 -15.41 39.17 -3.17
CA ASP A 66 -16.05 39.86 -2.03
C ASP A 66 -15.02 40.09 -0.90
N LEU A 67 -14.16 39.10 -0.63
CA LEU A 67 -13.08 39.21 0.35
C LEU A 67 -12.00 40.21 -0.06
N LEU A 68 -11.59 40.21 -1.33
CA LEU A 68 -10.61 41.16 -1.83
C LEU A 68 -11.14 42.59 -1.76
N ALA A 69 -12.43 42.79 -2.06
CA ALA A 69 -13.08 44.09 -1.92
C ALA A 69 -13.12 44.56 -0.45
N ALA A 70 -13.48 43.67 0.48
CA ALA A 70 -13.53 43.96 1.91
C ALA A 70 -12.14 44.32 2.48
N GLU A 71 -11.10 43.57 2.13
CA GLU A 71 -9.72 43.86 2.57
C GLU A 71 -9.20 45.18 2.00
N ARG A 72 -9.55 45.52 0.75
CA ARG A 72 -9.20 46.83 0.15
C ARG A 72 -9.96 47.99 0.79
N ALA A 73 -11.19 47.76 1.24
CA ALA A 73 -11.98 48.75 1.97
C ALA A 73 -11.50 48.97 3.41
N GLY A 74 -10.60 48.13 3.93
CA GLY A 74 -10.12 48.21 5.31
C GLY A 74 -11.10 47.66 6.35
N GLU A 75 -12.18 47.00 5.93
CA GLU A 75 -13.14 46.29 6.78
C GLU A 75 -12.95 44.78 6.61
N PRO A 76 -12.01 44.18 7.36
CA PRO A 76 -11.72 42.77 7.17
C PRO A 76 -12.89 41.88 7.63
N GLY A 77 -13.55 41.23 6.68
CA GLY A 77 -14.68 40.33 6.93
C GLY A 77 -14.29 38.94 7.46
N ILE A 78 -12.99 38.57 7.41
CA ILE A 78 -12.50 37.26 7.83
C ILE A 78 -11.45 37.34 8.94
N ASP A 79 -11.61 36.43 9.90
CA ASP A 79 -10.68 36.14 10.99
C ASP A 79 -9.72 34.99 10.64
N ILE A 80 -8.50 35.04 11.18
CA ILE A 80 -7.44 34.05 10.96
C ILE A 80 -7.87 32.65 11.38
N LEU A 81 -8.71 32.52 12.40
CA LEU A 81 -9.24 31.22 12.83
C LEU A 81 -10.17 30.60 11.79
N THR A 82 -10.87 31.43 11.02
CA THR A 82 -11.75 30.97 9.93
C THR A 82 -10.92 30.54 8.72
N ILE A 83 -9.86 31.28 8.38
CA ILE A 83 -8.87 30.89 7.36
C ILE A 83 -8.25 29.53 7.72
N ARG A 84 -7.81 29.41 8.98
CA ARG A 84 -7.23 28.18 9.51
C ARG A 84 -8.17 26.99 9.35
N TYR A 85 -9.42 27.15 9.82
CA TYR A 85 -10.44 26.09 9.79
C TYR A 85 -10.84 25.67 8.38
N ALA A 86 -10.95 26.60 7.43
CA ALA A 86 -11.38 26.33 6.07
C ALA A 86 -10.23 25.99 5.10
N HIS A 87 -8.98 25.98 5.56
CA HIS A 87 -7.79 25.68 4.76
C HIS A 87 -7.67 26.59 3.53
N LEU A 88 -8.04 27.88 3.68
CA LEU A 88 -8.05 28.85 2.59
C LEU A 88 -6.64 29.16 2.05
N ASP A 89 -5.62 29.14 2.90
CA ASP A 89 -4.21 29.21 2.51
C ASP A 89 -3.80 28.05 1.60
N LYS A 90 -4.24 26.82 1.89
CA LYS A 90 -3.93 25.64 1.06
C LYS A 90 -4.66 25.70 -0.28
N LEU A 91 -5.89 26.19 -0.28
CA LEU A 91 -6.66 26.46 -1.50
C LEU A 91 -5.95 27.52 -2.38
N ILE A 92 -5.49 28.62 -1.79
CA ILE A 92 -4.73 29.66 -2.51
C ILE A 92 -3.43 29.08 -3.09
N ALA A 93 -2.69 28.31 -2.31
CA ALA A 93 -1.47 27.65 -2.77
C ALA A 93 -1.73 26.67 -3.94
N GLU A 94 -2.85 25.94 -3.92
CA GLU A 94 -3.24 25.05 -5.03
C GLU A 94 -3.70 25.83 -6.28
N LEU A 95 -4.33 26.99 -6.11
CA LEU A 95 -4.68 27.88 -7.22
C LEU A 95 -3.45 28.43 -7.94
N HIS A 96 -2.33 28.61 -7.24
CA HIS A 96 -1.04 29.00 -7.83
C HIS A 96 -0.33 27.86 -8.59
N GLY A 97 -0.82 26.62 -8.48
CA GLY A 97 -0.21 25.46 -9.14
C GLY A 97 -0.20 25.55 -10.67
N PRO A 98 0.72 24.84 -11.36
CA PRO A 98 0.83 24.90 -12.82
C PRO A 98 -0.40 24.26 -13.48
N ALA A 99 -1.36 25.07 -13.93
CA ALA A 99 -2.41 24.58 -14.82
C ALA A 99 -1.82 24.31 -16.22
N GLU A 100 -1.80 23.05 -16.64
CA GLU A 100 -1.28 22.62 -17.96
C GLU A 100 -2.00 23.30 -19.14
N VAL A 101 -3.19 23.87 -18.93
CA VAL A 101 -3.92 24.66 -19.94
C VAL A 101 -4.44 25.94 -19.30
N ALA A 102 -3.64 27.01 -19.34
CA ALA A 102 -4.00 28.31 -18.81
C ALA A 102 -5.17 28.94 -19.59
N GLN A 103 -6.40 28.64 -19.15
CA GLN A 103 -7.59 29.38 -19.58
C GLN A 103 -7.53 30.82 -19.02
N PRO A 104 -8.01 31.85 -19.75
CA PRO A 104 -8.01 33.24 -19.27
C PRO A 104 -8.72 33.42 -17.91
N ALA A 105 -9.77 32.63 -17.65
CA ALA A 105 -10.46 32.63 -16.36
C ALA A 105 -9.54 32.19 -15.21
N HIS A 106 -8.68 31.19 -15.44
CA HIS A 106 -7.74 30.71 -14.43
C HIS A 106 -6.73 31.80 -14.04
N GLN A 107 -6.22 32.58 -15.00
CA GLN A 107 -5.32 33.71 -14.74
C GLN A 107 -5.97 34.80 -13.87
N GLU A 108 -7.25 35.10 -14.09
CA GLU A 108 -7.99 36.03 -13.23
C GLU A 108 -8.07 35.51 -11.79
N HIS A 109 -8.31 34.21 -11.61
CA HIS A 109 -8.40 33.59 -10.29
C HIS A 109 -7.06 33.57 -9.56
N VAL A 110 -5.96 33.28 -10.27
CA VAL A 110 -4.58 33.36 -9.74
C VAL A 110 -4.27 34.78 -9.28
N ALA A 111 -4.57 35.80 -10.10
CA ALA A 111 -4.30 37.20 -9.74
C ALA A 111 -5.09 37.65 -8.48
N ILE A 112 -6.32 37.17 -8.31
CA ILE A 112 -7.12 37.44 -7.10
C ILE A 112 -6.49 36.75 -5.88
N ALA A 113 -6.03 35.50 -6.05
CA ALA A 113 -5.40 34.72 -4.99
C ALA A 113 -4.06 35.36 -4.52
N GLU A 114 -3.19 35.77 -5.45
CA GLU A 114 -1.92 36.45 -5.15
C GLU A 114 -2.14 37.78 -4.41
N ALA A 115 -3.14 38.56 -4.84
CA ALA A 115 -3.48 39.82 -4.20
C ALA A 115 -3.99 39.61 -2.76
N LEU A 116 -4.85 38.62 -2.56
CA LEU A 116 -5.34 38.24 -1.22
C LEU A 116 -4.21 37.74 -0.33
N GLU A 117 -3.34 36.87 -0.85
CA GLU A 117 -2.21 36.35 -0.09
C GLU A 117 -1.30 37.48 0.39
N THR A 118 -0.94 38.41 -0.50
CA THR A 118 -0.10 39.56 -0.15
C THR A 118 -0.73 40.43 0.95
N LEU A 119 -2.05 40.65 0.88
CA LEU A 119 -2.78 41.43 1.87
C LEU A 119 -2.83 40.71 3.23
N TRP A 120 -3.11 39.40 3.21
CA TRP A 120 -3.17 38.59 4.43
C TRP A 120 -1.79 38.41 5.09
N GLN A 121 -0.73 38.24 4.30
CA GLN A 121 0.65 38.24 4.82
C GLN A 121 0.98 39.56 5.53
N LYS A 122 0.60 40.72 4.95
CA LYS A 122 0.80 42.04 5.57
C LYS A 122 -0.02 42.23 6.85
N ARG A 123 -1.27 41.76 6.85
CA ARG A 123 -2.22 41.92 7.95
C ARG A 123 -1.89 41.02 9.14
N PHE A 124 -1.70 39.73 8.90
CA PHE A 124 -1.53 38.72 9.95
C PHE A 124 -0.07 38.44 10.31
N ARG A 125 0.89 38.81 9.44
CA ARG A 125 2.35 38.67 9.67
C ARG A 125 2.72 37.26 10.15
N ALA A 126 3.32 37.14 11.35
CA ALA A 126 3.77 35.87 11.91
C ALA A 126 2.64 34.82 12.01
N ALA A 127 1.41 35.23 12.33
CA ALA A 127 0.28 34.32 12.47
C ALA A 127 -0.12 33.63 11.15
N TRP A 128 0.22 34.20 9.99
CA TRP A 128 0.02 33.57 8.68
C TRP A 128 1.01 32.42 8.46
N PHE A 129 2.28 32.63 8.80
CA PHE A 129 3.33 31.62 8.63
C PHE A 129 3.21 30.49 9.66
N GLU A 130 2.70 30.78 10.86
CA GLU A 130 2.45 29.79 11.92
C GLU A 130 1.09 29.06 11.77
N LEU A 131 0.38 29.20 10.64
CA LEU A 131 -0.91 28.54 10.42
C LEU A 131 -0.80 27.01 10.55
N ASP A 132 0.24 26.40 9.99
CA ASP A 132 0.45 24.95 10.08
C ASP A 132 0.80 24.51 11.50
N ASP A 133 1.57 25.29 12.25
CA ASP A 133 1.90 24.99 13.65
C ASP A 133 0.67 25.11 14.56
N THR A 134 -0.17 26.13 14.32
CA THR A 134 -1.43 26.28 15.05
C THR A 134 -2.44 25.20 14.68
N ARG A 135 -2.46 24.71 13.44
CA ARG A 135 -3.22 23.52 13.05
C ARG A 135 -2.71 22.27 13.72
N LEU A 136 -1.40 22.08 13.78
CA LEU A 136 -0.82 20.93 14.45
C LEU A 136 -1.19 20.92 15.95
N LYS A 137 -1.12 22.07 16.63
CA LYS A 137 -1.61 22.21 18.02
C LYS A 137 -3.10 21.90 18.14
N ALA A 138 -3.92 22.33 17.18
CA ALA A 138 -5.34 21.98 17.13
C ALA A 138 -5.55 20.47 16.88
N LEU A 139 -4.68 19.83 16.11
CA LEU A 139 -4.71 18.40 15.83
C LEU A 139 -4.40 17.60 17.10
N SER A 140 -3.38 17.99 17.86
CA SER A 140 -2.99 17.39 19.14
C SER A 140 -4.08 17.49 20.21
N THR A 141 -4.86 18.58 20.21
CA THR A 141 -5.98 18.78 21.14
C THR A 141 -7.31 18.22 20.63
N GLY A 142 -7.42 17.93 19.33
CA GLY A 142 -8.59 17.40 18.66
C GLY A 142 -8.42 15.94 18.25
N ARG A 143 -8.08 15.68 16.98
CA ARG A 143 -8.09 14.32 16.39
C ARG A 143 -7.03 13.39 16.98
N LEU A 144 -5.94 13.91 17.52
CA LEU A 144 -4.89 13.14 18.21
C LEU A 144 -4.99 13.20 19.73
N LYS A 145 -6.08 13.75 20.27
CA LYS A 145 -6.31 13.79 21.71
C LYS A 145 -6.29 12.36 22.28
N ASP A 146 -5.65 12.19 23.43
CA ASP A 146 -5.55 10.92 24.16
C ASP A 146 -4.83 9.81 23.36
N ILE A 147 -3.88 10.20 22.50
CA ILE A 147 -3.05 9.26 21.72
C ILE A 147 -1.58 9.49 22.04
N ASP A 148 -0.95 8.46 22.57
CA ASP A 148 0.48 8.45 22.89
C ASP A 148 1.28 7.70 21.84
N TYR A 149 2.44 8.25 21.51
CA TYR A 149 3.46 7.51 20.77
C TYR A 149 4.04 6.42 21.69
N CYS A 150 4.00 5.17 21.24
CA CYS A 150 4.54 4.02 21.96
C CYS A 150 5.72 3.43 21.19
N GLU A 151 6.73 2.95 21.91
CA GLU A 151 7.75 2.10 21.30
C GLU A 151 7.11 0.81 20.78
N PRO A 152 7.57 0.29 19.63
CA PRO A 152 6.98 -0.89 19.02
C PRO A 152 7.18 -2.10 19.93
N HIS A 153 6.17 -2.42 20.75
CA HIS A 153 6.15 -3.66 21.50
C HIS A 153 5.65 -4.77 20.56
N LYS A 154 6.60 -5.54 20.00
CA LYS A 154 6.43 -6.77 19.20
C LYS A 154 5.78 -6.67 17.81
N ASP A 155 4.97 -5.65 17.54
CA ASP A 155 4.36 -5.41 16.21
C ASP A 155 4.83 -4.06 15.64
N ALA A 156 5.67 -4.11 14.59
CA ALA A 156 6.38 -2.97 14.03
C ALA A 156 5.50 -1.96 13.26
N LEU A 157 4.24 -2.31 13.01
CA LEU A 157 3.37 -1.56 12.10
C LEU A 157 2.72 -0.34 12.75
N GLU A 158 2.51 -0.33 14.07
CA GLU A 158 1.74 0.73 14.73
C GLU A 158 2.47 1.31 15.94
N ARG A 159 2.81 2.60 15.82
CA ARG A 159 3.65 3.37 16.76
C ARG A 159 2.82 4.25 17.71
N TRP A 160 1.50 4.15 17.63
CA TRP A 160 0.56 5.01 18.37
C TRP A 160 -0.43 4.13 19.16
N ARG A 161 -0.82 4.60 20.35
CA ARG A 161 -1.78 3.91 21.22
C ARG A 161 -2.71 4.94 21.87
N ALA A 162 -3.98 4.59 22.03
CA ALA A 162 -4.89 5.41 22.83
C ALA A 162 -4.57 5.26 24.32
N SER A 163 -4.44 6.39 25.03
CA SER A 163 -4.11 6.44 26.47
C SER A 163 -5.25 5.92 27.35
N ASN A 164 -6.50 6.14 26.92
CA ASN A 164 -7.69 5.56 27.52
C ASN A 164 -8.13 4.32 26.72
N GLY A 165 -8.48 3.24 27.42
CA GLY A 165 -9.05 2.05 26.80
C GLY A 165 -10.29 2.45 25.99
N GLY A 166 -10.33 2.07 24.71
CA GLY A 166 -11.41 2.42 23.81
C GLY A 166 -12.77 2.06 24.42
N GLY A 167 -13.76 2.92 24.17
CA GLY A 167 -15.14 2.62 24.55
C GLY A 167 -15.56 1.24 24.05
N ASP A 168 -16.54 0.61 24.71
CA ASP A 168 -16.99 -0.73 24.31
C ASP A 168 -17.35 -0.73 22.82
N PRO A 169 -16.64 -1.49 21.96
CA PRO A 169 -16.93 -1.52 20.54
C PRO A 169 -18.31 -2.12 20.22
N ALA A 170 -18.99 -2.69 21.23
CA ALA A 170 -20.38 -3.12 21.17
C ALA A 170 -21.39 -2.05 21.60
N SER A 171 -20.96 -0.83 21.94
CA SER A 171 -21.88 0.29 22.20
C SER A 171 -22.58 0.73 20.91
N ASP A 172 -23.84 1.18 21.04
CA ASP A 172 -24.67 1.81 19.99
C ASP A 172 -24.11 3.19 19.57
N ILE A 173 -22.82 3.25 19.28
CA ILE A 173 -22.21 4.40 18.61
C ILE A 173 -22.50 4.21 17.12
N ASP A 174 -23.37 5.05 16.59
CA ASP A 174 -23.63 5.14 15.16
C ASP A 174 -22.39 5.73 14.47
N PHE A 175 -21.83 4.95 13.54
CA PHE A 175 -20.72 5.37 12.67
C PHE A 175 -21.24 5.46 11.25
N ASP A 176 -20.90 6.55 10.57
CA ASP A 176 -21.32 6.79 9.20
C ASP A 176 -20.29 6.19 8.22
N THR A 177 -20.79 5.63 7.12
CA THR A 177 -19.88 5.11 6.08
C THR A 177 -19.06 6.26 5.51
N GLY A 178 -17.74 6.10 5.47
CA GLY A 178 -16.83 7.19 5.09
C GLY A 178 -16.19 7.91 6.27
N ASP A 179 -16.54 7.57 7.52
CA ASP A 179 -15.79 8.05 8.68
C ASP A 179 -14.30 7.72 8.54
N TRP A 180 -13.46 8.69 8.86
CA TRP A 180 -12.03 8.65 8.57
C TRP A 180 -11.19 9.08 9.78
N TRP A 181 -10.15 8.30 10.03
CA TRP A 181 -9.19 8.49 11.11
C TRP A 181 -7.77 8.59 10.58
N LEU A 182 -6.92 9.33 11.30
CA LEU A 182 -5.49 9.40 10.99
C LEU A 182 -4.84 8.02 11.14
N ASN A 183 -5.07 7.32 12.24
CA ASN A 183 -4.49 6.01 12.47
C ASN A 183 -5.48 5.09 13.20
N LEU A 184 -5.13 3.80 13.34
CA LEU A 184 -5.99 2.85 14.02
C LEU A 184 -6.12 3.16 15.52
N ALA A 185 -5.15 3.86 16.12
CA ALA A 185 -5.25 4.32 17.51
C ALA A 185 -6.35 5.37 17.70
N CYS A 186 -6.55 6.30 16.76
CA CYS A 186 -7.69 7.22 16.74
C CYS A 186 -9.01 6.44 16.64
N ALA A 187 -9.07 5.46 15.74
CA ALA A 187 -10.25 4.61 15.57
C ALA A 187 -10.56 3.79 16.84
N HIS A 188 -9.52 3.31 17.53
CA HIS A 188 -9.67 2.61 18.81
C HIS A 188 -10.17 3.53 19.92
N ARG A 189 -9.66 4.77 20.01
CA ARG A 189 -10.15 5.77 20.96
C ARG A 189 -11.64 6.04 20.75
N ASP A 190 -12.05 6.19 19.49
CA ASP A 190 -13.44 6.50 19.14
C ASP A 190 -14.37 5.27 19.25
N GLY A 191 -13.83 4.09 19.57
CA GLY A 191 -14.60 2.89 19.92
C GLY A 191 -15.06 2.05 18.72
N ILE A 192 -14.72 2.39 17.48
CA ILE A 192 -15.12 1.57 16.32
C ILE A 192 -14.38 0.21 16.30
N VAL A 193 -13.13 0.20 16.78
CA VAL A 193 -12.30 -1.00 16.97
C VAL A 193 -11.89 -1.14 18.43
N GLY A 194 -11.68 -2.37 18.89
CA GLY A 194 -11.28 -2.68 20.28
C GLY A 194 -9.76 -2.75 20.48
N SER A 195 -8.96 -2.41 19.47
CA SER A 195 -7.51 -2.39 19.58
C SER A 195 -6.89 -1.42 18.58
N ALA A 196 -5.78 -0.79 18.96
CA ALA A 196 -4.90 -0.02 18.07
C ALA A 196 -3.97 -0.92 17.22
N TYR A 197 -4.20 -2.23 17.21
CA TYR A 197 -3.48 -3.18 16.37
C TYR A 197 -4.44 -3.79 15.35
N GLU A 198 -3.91 -4.17 14.18
CA GLU A 198 -4.67 -4.84 13.12
C GLU A 198 -5.14 -6.25 13.54
N ARG A 199 -6.14 -6.29 14.42
CA ARG A 199 -6.75 -7.48 15.00
C ARG A 199 -8.28 -7.37 14.96
N PRO A 200 -9.00 -8.49 14.75
CA PRO A 200 -10.44 -8.49 14.83
C PRO A 200 -10.90 -8.06 16.22
N THR A 201 -11.89 -7.17 16.23
CA THR A 201 -12.54 -6.70 17.45
C THR A 201 -13.64 -7.66 17.85
N LYS A 202 -13.55 -8.21 19.05
CA LYS A 202 -14.59 -9.07 19.63
C LYS A 202 -15.70 -8.20 20.21
N GLY A 203 -16.94 -8.43 19.79
CA GLY A 203 -18.14 -7.88 20.38
C GLY A 203 -19.00 -8.95 21.04
N LEU A 204 -20.18 -8.56 21.52
CA LEU A 204 -21.08 -9.42 22.29
C LEU A 204 -21.53 -10.70 21.55
N TYR A 205 -21.75 -10.58 20.23
CA TYR A 205 -22.30 -11.66 19.39
C TYR A 205 -21.32 -12.19 18.34
N GLY A 206 -20.02 -11.85 18.43
CA GLY A 206 -19.05 -12.25 17.41
C GLY A 206 -17.97 -11.22 17.15
N ILE A 207 -17.47 -11.15 15.91
CA ILE A 207 -16.51 -10.11 15.50
C ILE A 207 -17.27 -8.88 15.02
N ALA A 208 -17.19 -7.80 15.81
CA ALA A 208 -17.88 -6.54 15.56
C ALA A 208 -17.19 -5.70 14.47
N ALA A 209 -15.85 -5.67 14.47
CA ALA A 209 -15.07 -4.92 13.49
C ALA A 209 -13.81 -5.67 13.07
N LEU A 210 -13.42 -5.52 11.81
CA LEU A 210 -12.23 -6.10 11.22
C LEU A 210 -11.44 -5.00 10.50
N PRO A 211 -10.32 -4.53 11.09
CA PRO A 211 -9.41 -3.62 10.41
C PRO A 211 -8.54 -4.38 9.40
N LEU A 212 -8.54 -3.88 8.16
CA LEU A 212 -7.72 -4.35 7.04
C LEU A 212 -6.70 -3.24 6.73
N ILE A 213 -5.55 -3.30 7.39
CA ILE A 213 -4.50 -2.27 7.29
C ILE A 213 -3.37 -2.73 6.38
N THR A 214 -3.01 -4.01 6.44
CA THR A 214 -1.93 -4.61 5.63
C THR A 214 -2.44 -5.78 4.83
N GLY A 215 -1.67 -6.21 3.83
CA GLY A 215 -2.05 -7.30 2.92
C GLY A 215 -2.59 -6.79 1.59
N GLN A 216 -3.23 -7.68 0.86
CA GLN A 216 -3.75 -7.47 -0.49
C GLN A 216 -5.25 -7.71 -0.52
N GLU A 217 -5.97 -6.92 -1.29
CA GLU A 217 -7.40 -7.12 -1.51
C GLU A 217 -7.69 -7.10 -3.02
N GLU A 218 -8.45 -8.09 -3.46
CA GLU A 218 -8.86 -8.27 -4.84
C GLU A 218 -10.39 -8.11 -4.93
N VAL A 219 -10.86 -7.14 -5.70
CA VAL A 219 -12.30 -6.94 -5.91
C VAL A 219 -12.77 -7.92 -6.98
N LEU A 220 -13.69 -8.83 -6.61
CA LEU A 220 -14.18 -9.89 -7.48
C LEU A 220 -15.44 -9.50 -8.26
N GLY A 221 -16.12 -8.41 -7.88
CA GLY A 221 -17.38 -7.95 -8.46
C GLY A 221 -18.55 -8.02 -7.46
N ASP A 222 -19.65 -7.31 -7.75
CA ASP A 222 -20.90 -7.33 -6.95
C ASP A 222 -20.73 -7.03 -5.45
N GLY A 223 -19.78 -6.16 -5.10
CA GLY A 223 -19.47 -5.85 -3.70
C GLY A 223 -18.77 -6.98 -2.94
N VAL A 224 -18.28 -8.01 -3.65
CA VAL A 224 -17.47 -9.09 -3.10
C VAL A 224 -15.99 -8.79 -3.30
N CYS A 225 -15.22 -8.93 -2.23
CA CYS A 225 -13.77 -8.81 -2.27
C CYS A 225 -13.09 -9.99 -1.57
N LYS A 226 -11.88 -10.32 -2.03
CA LYS A 226 -11.02 -11.33 -1.44
C LYS A 226 -9.81 -10.64 -0.82
N TYR A 227 -9.73 -10.71 0.49
CA TYR A 227 -8.60 -10.24 1.27
C TYR A 227 -7.58 -11.37 1.48
N VAL A 228 -6.30 -11.08 1.28
CA VAL A 228 -5.19 -12.00 1.45
C VAL A 228 -4.11 -11.34 2.30
N ARG A 229 -3.69 -12.00 3.38
CA ARG A 229 -2.60 -11.56 4.25
C ARG A 229 -1.56 -12.65 4.42
N LEU A 230 -0.30 -12.28 4.26
CA LEU A 230 0.84 -13.14 4.57
C LEU A 230 1.48 -12.65 5.87
N GLY A 231 1.73 -13.55 6.82
CA GLY A 231 2.25 -13.16 8.13
C GLY A 231 2.66 -14.32 9.02
N ARG A 232 2.88 -14.01 10.29
CA ARG A 232 3.12 -15.01 11.32
C ARG A 232 1.81 -15.65 11.73
N ASN A 233 1.90 -16.74 12.50
CA ASN A 233 0.74 -17.44 13.04
C ASN A 233 -0.21 -16.51 13.83
N ALA A 234 0.34 -15.56 14.59
CA ALA A 234 -0.43 -14.58 15.37
C ALA A 234 -1.26 -13.60 14.51
N ASP A 235 -0.91 -13.43 13.23
CA ASP A 235 -1.53 -12.47 12.32
C ASP A 235 -2.71 -13.09 11.53
N MET A 236 -3.01 -14.38 11.74
CA MET A 236 -3.97 -15.16 10.94
C MET A 236 -5.42 -15.10 11.42
N HIS A 237 -5.69 -14.39 12.51
CA HIS A 237 -7.06 -14.06 12.94
C HIS A 237 -8.02 -15.25 13.02
N TYR A 238 -7.59 -16.35 13.64
CA TYR A 238 -8.37 -17.61 13.74
C TYR A 238 -9.79 -17.44 14.29
N SER A 239 -10.04 -16.36 15.04
CA SER A 239 -11.40 -16.02 15.50
C SER A 239 -12.40 -15.81 14.35
N LEU A 240 -11.95 -15.50 13.14
CA LEU A 240 -12.82 -15.35 11.96
C LEU A 240 -13.40 -16.68 11.49
N MET A 241 -12.76 -17.82 11.81
CA MET A 241 -13.20 -19.14 11.37
C MET A 241 -14.61 -19.48 11.86
N SER A 242 -14.97 -19.09 13.08
CA SER A 242 -16.30 -19.31 13.65
C SER A 242 -17.32 -18.23 13.29
N GLN A 243 -16.93 -17.25 12.47
CA GLN A 243 -17.71 -16.04 12.18
C GLN A 243 -18.13 -15.96 10.70
N VAL A 244 -18.02 -17.07 9.97
CA VAL A 244 -18.55 -17.16 8.61
C VAL A 244 -20.06 -16.94 8.65
N GLY A 245 -20.52 -15.96 7.89
CA GLY A 245 -21.91 -15.49 7.85
C GLY A 245 -22.24 -14.33 8.78
N ALA A 246 -21.35 -13.98 9.71
CA ALA A 246 -21.53 -12.84 10.60
C ALA A 246 -21.39 -11.51 9.87
N LYS A 247 -22.09 -10.49 10.38
CA LYS A 247 -21.96 -9.10 9.93
C LYS A 247 -20.84 -8.44 10.71
N THR A 248 -19.92 -7.78 10.02
CA THR A 248 -18.74 -7.17 10.61
C THR A 248 -18.45 -5.82 9.94
N ARG A 249 -18.12 -4.81 10.75
CA ARG A 249 -17.65 -3.51 10.26
C ARG A 249 -16.27 -3.64 9.65
N ILE A 250 -16.06 -3.16 8.42
CA ILE A 250 -14.76 -3.21 7.76
C ILE A 250 -14.13 -1.82 7.76
N LEU A 251 -12.90 -1.75 8.25
CA LEU A 251 -12.06 -0.56 8.15
C LEU A 251 -10.91 -0.85 7.20
N ARG A 252 -10.65 0.05 6.25
CA ARG A 252 -9.52 -0.07 5.31
C ARG A 252 -8.47 0.97 5.61
N GLY A 253 -7.22 0.54 5.73
CA GLY A 253 -6.06 1.42 5.92
C GLY A 253 -5.37 1.77 4.61
N HIS A 254 -4.70 2.93 4.56
CA HIS A 254 -3.97 3.38 3.37
C HIS A 254 -2.79 2.48 2.95
N ARG A 255 -2.27 1.64 3.86
CA ARG A 255 -1.22 0.66 3.59
C ARG A 255 -1.74 -0.62 2.93
N LEU A 256 -3.06 -0.81 2.89
CA LEU A 256 -3.67 -1.96 2.24
C LEU A 256 -3.46 -1.86 0.73
N GLN A 257 -2.99 -2.94 0.12
CA GLN A 257 -2.83 -3.05 -1.33
C GLN A 257 -4.19 -3.40 -1.94
N SER A 258 -5.04 -2.39 -2.08
CA SER A 258 -6.40 -2.49 -2.62
C SER A 258 -6.76 -1.26 -3.45
N THR A 259 -7.64 -1.42 -4.43
CA THR A 259 -8.26 -0.29 -5.14
C THR A 259 -9.27 0.45 -4.29
N LEU A 260 -9.82 -0.21 -3.25
CA LEU A 260 -10.76 0.38 -2.30
C LEU A 260 -10.05 1.07 -1.12
N ALA A 261 -8.74 0.89 -0.96
CA ALA A 261 -8.01 1.46 0.17
C ALA A 261 -7.94 3.00 0.06
N PRO A 262 -8.13 3.73 1.18
CA PRO A 262 -8.03 5.19 1.16
C PRO A 262 -6.61 5.66 0.82
N LEU A 263 -6.49 6.90 0.35
CA LEU A 263 -5.19 7.49 0.02
C LEU A 263 -4.29 7.66 1.26
N ALA A 264 -4.90 8.06 2.37
CA ALA A 264 -4.28 8.28 3.66
C ALA A 264 -5.17 7.78 4.81
N GLY A 265 -4.58 7.55 5.98
CA GLY A 265 -5.31 7.19 7.20
C GLY A 265 -6.03 5.82 7.15
N VAL A 266 -7.13 5.73 7.88
CA VAL A 266 -8.02 4.57 8.01
C VAL A 266 -9.46 5.03 7.78
N ARG A 267 -10.20 4.37 6.90
CA ARG A 267 -11.59 4.69 6.56
C ARG A 267 -12.52 3.54 6.95
N TYR A 268 -13.71 3.85 7.43
CA TYR A 268 -14.79 2.89 7.62
C TYR A 268 -15.63 2.77 6.35
N ASP A 269 -15.75 1.55 5.81
CA ASP A 269 -16.37 1.30 4.51
C ASP A 269 -17.78 0.66 4.62
N GLY A 270 -18.25 0.50 5.85
CA GLY A 270 -19.55 -0.08 6.17
C GLY A 270 -19.51 -1.53 6.63
N LEU A 271 -20.69 -2.15 6.63
CA LEU A 271 -20.92 -3.53 7.08
C LEU A 271 -20.75 -4.53 5.94
N TYR A 272 -20.00 -5.59 6.22
CA TYR A 272 -19.76 -6.72 5.33
C TYR A 272 -20.13 -8.04 6.00
N LYS A 273 -20.42 -9.04 5.19
CA LYS A 273 -20.60 -10.43 5.59
C LYS A 273 -19.37 -11.23 5.24
N ILE A 274 -18.85 -12.00 6.19
CA ILE A 274 -17.73 -12.93 5.93
C ILE A 274 -18.28 -14.16 5.21
N LYS A 275 -17.96 -14.35 3.93
CA LYS A 275 -18.39 -15.52 3.13
C LYS A 275 -17.53 -16.74 3.37
N ASN A 276 -16.22 -16.54 3.50
CA ASN A 276 -15.28 -17.64 3.63
C ASN A 276 -14.04 -17.20 4.41
N TYR A 277 -13.48 -18.14 5.17
CA TYR A 277 -12.19 -18.02 5.84
C TYR A 277 -11.35 -19.23 5.45
N SER A 278 -10.13 -18.99 4.98
CA SER A 278 -9.17 -20.04 4.67
C SER A 278 -7.80 -19.67 5.21
N HIS A 279 -7.08 -20.67 5.67
CA HIS A 279 -5.73 -20.55 6.19
C HIS A 279 -4.87 -21.64 5.56
N VAL A 280 -3.74 -21.23 5.00
CA VAL A 280 -2.76 -22.15 4.41
C VAL A 280 -1.39 -21.75 4.92
N PHE A 281 -0.62 -22.72 5.43
CA PHE A 281 0.79 -22.48 5.72
C PHE A 281 1.60 -22.68 4.44
N ASP A 282 2.25 -21.61 3.98
CA ASP A 282 3.18 -21.67 2.86
C ASP A 282 4.53 -22.18 3.37
N ILE A 283 4.88 -23.39 2.95
CA ILE A 283 6.10 -24.08 3.35
C ILE A 283 7.34 -23.37 2.76
N VAL A 284 7.21 -22.76 1.58
CA VAL A 284 8.32 -22.14 0.84
C VAL A 284 8.69 -20.81 1.51
N GLU A 285 7.72 -19.94 1.74
CA GLU A 285 7.96 -18.66 2.39
C GLU A 285 8.06 -18.77 3.92
N ARG A 286 7.72 -19.94 4.49
CA ARG A 286 7.57 -20.18 5.94
C ARG A 286 6.63 -19.15 6.59
N LYS A 287 5.59 -18.74 5.86
CA LYS A 287 4.60 -17.76 6.28
C LYS A 287 3.21 -18.37 6.24
N HIS A 288 2.33 -17.89 7.10
CA HIS A 288 0.93 -18.25 7.05
C HIS A 288 0.20 -17.29 6.11
N ARG A 289 -0.66 -17.87 5.27
CA ARG A 289 -1.51 -17.19 4.31
C ARG A 289 -2.96 -17.26 4.77
N LEU A 290 -3.49 -16.10 5.17
CA LEU A 290 -4.90 -15.89 5.47
C LEU A 290 -5.60 -15.45 4.20
N GLU A 291 -6.71 -16.11 3.86
CA GLU A 291 -7.65 -15.63 2.85
C GLU A 291 -9.04 -15.45 3.48
N VAL A 292 -9.64 -14.28 3.26
CA VAL A 292 -11.01 -13.97 3.71
C VAL A 292 -11.80 -13.45 2.52
N THR A 293 -12.97 -14.03 2.26
CA THR A 293 -13.90 -13.49 1.26
C THR A 293 -14.98 -12.69 1.98
N LEU A 294 -15.15 -11.44 1.60
CA LEU A 294 -16.08 -10.49 2.20
C LEU A 294 -17.12 -10.07 1.15
N GLU A 295 -18.36 -9.89 1.57
CA GLU A 295 -19.46 -9.38 0.75
C GLU A 295 -20.08 -8.17 1.41
N ARG A 296 -20.17 -7.04 0.71
CA ARG A 296 -20.80 -5.83 1.23
C ARG A 296 -22.31 -6.05 1.38
N LEU A 297 -22.88 -5.64 2.53
CA LEU A 297 -24.33 -5.71 2.71
C LEU A 297 -25.03 -4.60 1.91
N ALA A 298 -26.16 -4.94 1.28
CA ALA A 298 -27.00 -4.01 0.53
C ALA A 298 -27.74 -3.01 1.45
N GLY A 299 -28.15 -1.88 0.90
CA GLY A 299 -28.93 -0.85 1.61
C GLY A 299 -28.11 0.17 2.40
N GLN A 300 -26.77 0.15 2.26
CA GLN A 300 -25.88 1.14 2.85
C GLN A 300 -25.44 2.16 1.80
N GLU A 301 -25.12 3.38 2.24
CA GLU A 301 -24.57 4.42 1.37
C GLU A 301 -23.35 3.90 0.61
N PRO A 302 -23.16 4.23 -0.68
CA PRO A 302 -21.95 3.87 -1.41
C PRO A 302 -20.70 4.35 -0.68
N VAL A 303 -19.61 3.58 -0.75
CA VAL A 303 -18.33 4.04 -0.19
C VAL A 303 -17.88 5.24 -1.01
N ASP A 304 -17.77 6.40 -0.36
CA ASP A 304 -17.30 7.63 -0.99
C ASP A 304 -15.81 7.46 -1.38
N PRO A 305 -15.47 7.42 -2.68
CA PRO A 305 -14.08 7.31 -3.12
C PRO A 305 -13.27 8.58 -2.81
N GLU A 306 -13.92 9.72 -2.55
CA GLU A 306 -13.30 11.02 -2.30
C GLU A 306 -12.76 11.16 -0.86
N VAL A 307 -12.98 10.16 -0.01
CA VAL A 307 -12.42 10.13 1.36
C VAL A 307 -11.05 9.44 1.34
N PRO A 308 -9.97 10.11 1.80
CA PRO A 308 -9.95 11.38 2.54
C PRO A 308 -10.07 12.66 1.70
N ARG A 309 -10.87 13.61 2.19
CA ARG A 309 -11.05 14.95 1.59
C ARG A 309 -9.75 15.75 1.60
N PRO A 310 -9.59 16.78 0.75
CA PRO A 310 -8.38 17.61 0.73
C PRO A 310 -7.98 18.19 2.10
N SER A 311 -8.94 18.66 2.91
CA SER A 311 -8.70 19.08 4.29
C SER A 311 -8.16 17.96 5.19
N GLN A 312 -8.71 16.76 5.07
CA GLN A 312 -8.25 15.56 5.79
C GLN A 312 -6.87 15.11 5.31
N MET A 313 -6.57 15.29 4.02
CA MET A 313 -5.22 15.08 3.48
C MET A 313 -4.23 16.08 4.09
N ASP A 314 -4.59 17.35 4.26
CA ASP A 314 -3.70 18.31 4.92
C ASP A 314 -3.43 17.90 6.38
N ASP A 315 -4.47 17.49 7.12
CA ASP A 315 -4.34 16.96 8.49
C ASP A 315 -3.40 15.74 8.52
N TRP A 316 -3.48 14.87 7.51
CA TRP A 316 -2.59 13.73 7.36
C TRP A 316 -1.13 14.14 7.15
N HIS A 317 -0.84 15.13 6.31
CA HIS A 317 0.52 15.60 6.09
C HIS A 317 1.10 16.27 7.36
N LEU A 318 0.27 17.00 8.11
CA LEU A 318 0.66 17.54 9.41
C LEU A 318 0.97 16.42 10.41
N PHE A 319 0.14 15.37 10.41
CA PHE A 319 0.40 14.18 11.22
C PHE A 319 1.70 13.46 10.83
N GLU A 320 2.00 13.31 9.53
CA GLU A 320 3.28 12.70 9.09
C GLU A 320 4.48 13.52 9.57
N LYS A 321 4.42 14.86 9.48
CA LYS A 321 5.48 15.75 10.00
C LYS A 321 5.64 15.59 11.51
N HIS A 322 4.54 15.54 12.24
CA HIS A 322 4.56 15.35 13.69
C HIS A 322 5.10 13.96 14.08
N GLU A 323 4.76 12.90 13.33
CA GLU A 323 5.32 11.56 13.55
C GLU A 323 6.84 11.56 13.38
N VAL A 324 7.35 12.23 12.34
CA VAL A 324 8.79 12.41 12.13
C VAL A 324 9.45 13.14 13.30
N GLU A 325 8.83 14.23 13.77
CA GLU A 325 9.37 15.02 14.88
C GLU A 325 9.42 14.20 16.18
N VAL A 326 8.36 13.48 16.51
CA VAL A 326 8.29 12.61 17.69
C VAL A 326 9.33 11.49 17.61
N VAL A 327 9.51 10.87 16.45
CA VAL A 327 10.54 9.84 16.23
C VAL A 327 11.94 10.43 16.45
N LYS A 328 12.20 11.61 15.90
CA LYS A 328 13.49 12.29 16.05
C LYS A 328 13.77 12.66 17.51
N GLN A 329 12.76 13.18 18.23
CA GLN A 329 12.88 13.52 19.64
C GLN A 329 13.14 12.29 20.53
N ARG A 330 12.52 11.14 20.23
CA ARG A 330 12.64 9.94 21.08
C ARG A 330 13.81 9.01 20.73
N LYS A 331 14.10 8.81 19.45
CA LYS A 331 15.13 7.85 18.98
C LYS A 331 16.41 8.52 18.46
N GLY A 332 16.43 9.85 18.39
CA GLY A 332 17.54 10.59 17.79
C GLY A 332 17.67 10.36 16.28
N ASP A 333 18.80 10.80 15.72
CA ASP A 333 19.01 10.80 14.27
C ASP A 333 19.11 9.38 13.66
N HIS A 334 19.62 8.41 14.42
CA HIS A 334 19.71 7.03 13.94
C HIS A 334 18.32 6.40 13.74
N GLY A 335 17.42 6.54 14.72
CA GLY A 335 16.05 6.03 14.59
C GLY A 335 15.22 6.80 13.57
N TYR A 336 15.52 8.07 13.33
CA TYR A 336 14.93 8.84 12.22
C TYR A 336 15.33 8.26 10.85
N ASN A 337 16.61 7.93 10.64
CA ASN A 337 17.07 7.34 9.38
C ASN A 337 16.42 5.98 9.12
N GLU A 338 16.31 5.12 10.14
CA GLU A 338 15.62 3.83 10.05
C GLU A 338 14.13 4.02 9.72
N PHE A 339 13.46 4.96 10.42
CA PHE A 339 12.06 5.30 10.17
C PHE A 339 11.83 5.80 8.74
N LYS A 340 12.73 6.66 8.25
CA LYS A 340 12.67 7.22 6.90
C LYS A 340 12.79 6.11 5.84
N LEU A 341 13.75 5.21 6.00
CA LEU A 341 13.95 4.07 5.10
C LEU A 341 12.70 3.18 5.05
N LEU A 342 12.12 2.86 6.21
CA LEU A 342 10.88 2.07 6.29
C LEU A 342 9.70 2.74 5.57
N LYS A 343 9.55 4.07 5.71
CA LYS A 343 8.48 4.82 5.03
C LYS A 343 8.69 4.86 3.52
N GLU A 344 9.93 4.98 3.05
CA GLU A 344 10.27 4.93 1.62
C GLU A 344 9.99 3.54 1.04
N GLU A 345 10.37 2.47 1.74
CA GLU A 345 10.05 1.09 1.34
C GLU A 345 8.53 0.85 1.25
N GLU A 346 7.75 1.35 2.21
CA GLU A 346 6.28 1.29 2.18
C GLU A 346 5.73 2.01 0.94
N ARG A 347 6.21 3.23 0.63
CA ARG A 347 5.79 4.01 -0.53
C ARG A 347 6.14 3.31 -1.84
N HIS A 348 7.39 2.86 -2.00
CA HIS A 348 7.83 2.13 -3.18
C HIS A 348 7.06 0.84 -3.40
N THR A 349 6.80 0.08 -2.34
CA THR A 349 6.02 -1.16 -2.42
C THR A 349 4.58 -0.87 -2.90
N ARG A 350 3.97 0.20 -2.39
CA ARG A 350 2.62 0.64 -2.77
C ARG A 350 2.57 1.12 -4.23
N GLU A 351 3.52 1.95 -4.64
CA GLU A 351 3.60 2.46 -6.02
C GLU A 351 3.84 1.34 -7.02
N ARG A 352 4.77 0.42 -6.70
CA ARG A 352 5.02 -0.77 -7.53
C ARG A 352 3.79 -1.65 -7.65
N TRP A 353 3.02 -1.80 -6.58
CA TRP A 353 1.75 -2.51 -6.62
C TRP A 353 0.74 -1.80 -7.54
N ARG A 354 0.57 -0.48 -7.41
CA ARG A 354 -0.33 0.32 -8.28
C ARG A 354 0.06 0.25 -9.76
N GLN A 355 1.33 0.46 -10.07
CA GLN A 355 1.84 0.35 -11.45
C GLN A 355 1.58 -1.05 -12.01
N SER A 356 1.77 -2.10 -11.20
CA SER A 356 1.46 -3.47 -11.60
C SER A 356 -0.03 -3.71 -11.81
N THR A 357 -0.91 -3.16 -10.95
CA THR A 357 -2.36 -3.30 -11.13
C THR A 357 -2.84 -2.53 -12.36
N ASP A 358 -2.36 -1.32 -12.58
CA ASP A 358 -2.73 -0.48 -13.73
C ASP A 358 -2.25 -1.11 -15.04
N PHE A 359 -1.02 -1.64 -15.05
CA PHE A 359 -0.48 -2.42 -16.17
C PHE A 359 -1.29 -3.70 -16.42
N ARG A 360 -1.76 -4.39 -15.37
CA ARG A 360 -2.60 -5.58 -15.54
C ARG A 360 -3.99 -5.24 -16.05
N ALA A 361 -4.57 -4.13 -15.58
CA ALA A 361 -5.85 -3.62 -16.03
C ALA A 361 -5.76 -3.22 -17.51
N SER A 362 -4.70 -2.52 -17.93
CA SER A 362 -4.48 -2.15 -19.33
C SER A 362 -4.27 -3.34 -20.26
N LEU A 363 -3.76 -4.46 -19.73
CA LEU A 363 -3.58 -5.72 -20.47
C LEU A 363 -4.80 -6.65 -20.43
N ASN A 364 -5.93 -6.29 -19.81
CA ASN A 364 -7.09 -7.17 -19.59
C ASN A 364 -6.71 -8.56 -19.01
N LEU A 365 -5.61 -8.65 -18.25
CA LEU A 365 -5.12 -9.92 -17.70
C LEU A 365 -5.84 -10.25 -16.40
N ALA A 366 -6.67 -11.30 -16.44
CA ALA A 366 -7.35 -11.83 -15.26
C ALA A 366 -6.37 -12.12 -14.09
N PRO A 367 -6.80 -11.94 -12.83
CA PRO A 367 -5.94 -12.06 -11.65
C PRO A 367 -5.36 -13.48 -11.46
N ARG A 368 -4.14 -13.54 -10.90
CA ARG A 368 -3.32 -14.77 -10.76
C ARG A 368 -4.02 -15.90 -9.97
N SER A 369 -4.88 -15.54 -9.03
CA SER A 369 -5.63 -16.46 -8.18
C SER A 369 -6.50 -17.44 -8.99
N ASN A 370 -7.00 -17.01 -10.16
CA ASN A 370 -7.88 -17.82 -10.99
C ASN A 370 -7.12 -18.83 -11.86
N ARG A 371 -5.83 -18.62 -12.11
CA ARG A 371 -4.97 -19.52 -12.89
C ARG A 371 -4.52 -20.71 -12.06
N GLU A 372 -4.06 -20.46 -10.83
CA GLU A 372 -3.72 -21.53 -9.88
C GLU A 372 -4.95 -22.34 -9.47
N SER A 373 -6.10 -21.70 -9.30
CA SER A 373 -7.36 -22.38 -8.97
C SER A 373 -7.91 -23.24 -10.13
N LYS A 374 -7.69 -22.83 -11.38
CA LYS A 374 -8.04 -23.61 -12.57
C LYS A 374 -7.10 -24.79 -12.75
N GLU A 375 -5.79 -24.57 -12.62
CA GLU A 375 -4.77 -25.62 -12.72
C GLU A 375 -4.95 -26.68 -11.62
N LEU A 376 -5.29 -26.29 -10.38
CA LEU A 376 -5.63 -27.24 -9.30
C LEU A 376 -6.94 -28.01 -9.54
N LYS A 377 -7.94 -27.37 -10.17
CA LYS A 377 -9.22 -28.03 -10.52
C LYS A 377 -9.07 -28.99 -11.70
N GLU A 378 -8.22 -28.66 -12.68
CA GLU A 378 -7.88 -29.55 -13.79
C GLU A 378 -7.04 -30.74 -13.31
N GLN A 379 -6.07 -30.53 -12.42
CA GLN A 379 -5.31 -31.63 -11.80
C GLN A 379 -6.18 -32.55 -10.94
N LYS A 380 -7.16 -32.01 -10.20
CA LYS A 380 -8.13 -32.84 -9.45
C LYS A 380 -9.10 -33.61 -10.35
N LYS A 381 -9.51 -33.05 -11.50
CA LYS A 381 -10.32 -33.76 -12.52
C LYS A 381 -9.55 -34.92 -13.14
N HIS A 382 -8.25 -34.74 -13.39
CA HIS A 382 -7.40 -35.82 -13.91
C HIS A 382 -7.12 -36.92 -12.87
N ALA A 383 -7.12 -36.58 -11.57
CA ALA A 383 -6.95 -37.57 -10.50
C ALA A 383 -8.23 -38.38 -10.21
N SER A 384 -9.43 -37.85 -10.47
CA SER A 384 -10.70 -38.56 -10.26
C SER A 384 -11.16 -39.44 -11.44
N GLY A 385 -10.39 -39.50 -12.53
CA GLY A 385 -10.75 -40.21 -13.76
C GLY A 385 -10.17 -41.62 -13.93
N SER A 386 -9.51 -42.18 -12.91
CA SER A 386 -8.86 -43.50 -13.01
C SER A 386 -9.06 -44.31 -11.74
N ALA A 387 -10.27 -44.86 -11.57
CA ALA A 387 -10.55 -45.88 -10.55
C ALA A 387 -11.65 -46.82 -11.05
N ASP A 388 -11.33 -47.64 -12.04
CA ASP A 388 -12.08 -48.85 -12.38
C ASP A 388 -11.07 -49.91 -12.82
N LEU A 389 -10.65 -50.80 -11.92
CA LEU A 389 -10.31 -52.18 -12.26
C LEU A 389 -10.11 -53.06 -11.01
N LYS A 390 -11.01 -54.05 -10.95
CA LYS A 390 -11.15 -55.23 -10.09
C LYS A 390 -9.86 -55.82 -9.46
N THR A 391 -10.02 -56.23 -8.20
CA THR A 391 -9.21 -57.25 -7.51
C THR A 391 -9.30 -58.62 -8.19
N PRO A 392 -8.24 -59.44 -8.04
CA PRO A 392 -8.48 -60.78 -7.51
C PRO A 392 -7.46 -61.24 -6.45
N ASP A 393 -7.95 -62.10 -5.57
CA ASP A 393 -7.26 -62.81 -4.50
C ASP A 393 -6.33 -63.94 -4.97
N ALA A 394 -5.46 -64.35 -4.02
CA ALA A 394 -4.94 -65.69 -3.75
C ALA A 394 -3.50 -66.09 -4.19
N MET A 395 -2.64 -66.17 -3.16
CA MET A 395 -1.77 -67.30 -2.77
C MET A 395 -0.84 -67.99 -3.80
N GLY A 396 0.47 -67.98 -3.52
CA GLY A 396 1.43 -68.95 -4.08
C GLY A 396 2.88 -68.70 -3.66
N LYS A 397 3.45 -69.60 -2.83
CA LYS A 397 4.88 -69.67 -2.47
C LYS A 397 5.70 -70.11 -3.70
N ASP A 398 6.95 -69.63 -3.84
CA ASP A 398 8.14 -70.50 -3.88
C ASP A 398 9.49 -69.75 -4.00
N LYS A 399 10.55 -70.49 -3.67
CA LYS A 399 11.92 -70.06 -3.37
C LYS A 399 12.86 -70.05 -4.60
N ASN A 400 13.94 -69.27 -4.45
CA ASN A 400 15.36 -69.60 -4.72
C ASN A 400 16.07 -69.15 -6.02
N ALA A 401 17.33 -68.71 -5.78
CA ALA A 401 18.56 -68.80 -6.57
C ALA A 401 18.78 -68.06 -7.90
N GLY A 402 19.67 -67.05 -7.86
CA GLY A 402 21.02 -67.08 -8.49
C GLY A 402 21.19 -67.05 -10.02
N GLY A 403 22.03 -66.14 -10.53
CA GLY A 403 22.71 -66.33 -11.83
C GLY A 403 23.14 -65.06 -12.58
N LYS A 404 24.46 -64.86 -12.72
CA LYS A 404 25.15 -63.84 -13.55
C LYS A 404 25.12 -64.15 -15.05
N SER A 405 25.19 -63.11 -15.90
CA SER A 405 26.04 -63.00 -17.12
C SER A 405 25.73 -61.66 -17.83
N ALA A 406 26.61 -60.67 -17.98
CA ALA A 406 27.86 -60.57 -18.77
C ALA A 406 27.65 -60.28 -20.28
N GLY A 407 28.31 -59.21 -20.77
CA GLY A 407 28.51 -58.83 -22.19
C GLY A 407 28.40 -57.31 -22.41
N LYS A 408 29.46 -56.46 -22.27
CA LYS A 408 30.64 -56.23 -23.16
C LYS A 408 30.18 -55.81 -24.57
N LYS A 409 30.56 -54.71 -25.23
CA LYS A 409 31.82 -53.95 -25.46
C LYS A 409 31.41 -52.53 -25.96
N GLY A 410 32.13 -51.43 -25.75
CA GLY A 410 33.49 -51.08 -26.21
C GLY A 410 33.40 -50.39 -27.59
N LYS A 411 33.63 -49.08 -27.79
CA LYS A 411 34.82 -48.19 -27.61
C LYS A 411 35.50 -47.89 -28.97
N GLY A 412 35.83 -46.61 -29.18
CA GLY A 412 36.88 -46.09 -30.08
C GLY A 412 36.35 -45.56 -31.42
N GLY A 413 36.84 -44.46 -32.01
CA GLY A 413 37.99 -43.59 -31.73
C GLY A 413 38.43 -42.89 -33.05
N GLY A 414 39.20 -41.79 -32.96
CA GLY A 414 39.93 -41.11 -34.06
C GLY A 414 39.08 -40.11 -34.87
N ASP A 415 39.29 -38.80 -34.85
CA ASP A 415 40.45 -37.97 -35.27
C ASP A 415 40.70 -38.00 -36.78
N ASP A 416 40.43 -36.89 -37.50
CA ASP A 416 41.46 -35.99 -38.06
C ASP A 416 40.90 -34.92 -39.05
N SER A 417 41.47 -33.71 -38.95
CA SER A 417 41.80 -32.76 -40.03
C SER A 417 40.76 -31.89 -40.82
N LYS A 418 40.78 -30.58 -40.45
CA LYS A 418 41.18 -29.37 -41.24
C LYS A 418 40.18 -28.45 -42.00
N ASP A 419 40.34 -27.15 -41.68
CA ASP A 419 40.10 -25.88 -42.40
C ASP A 419 38.68 -25.44 -42.84
N SER A 420 38.14 -24.38 -42.21
CA SER A 420 38.00 -23.03 -42.81
C SER A 420 37.03 -22.10 -42.05
N LYS A 421 37.54 -20.89 -41.82
CA LYS A 421 36.94 -19.55 -41.59
C LYS A 421 35.40 -19.35 -41.56
N GLU A 422 35.02 -18.51 -40.59
CA GLU A 422 34.01 -17.43 -40.64
C GLU A 422 32.68 -17.62 -39.87
N SER A 423 32.43 -16.62 -39.00
CA SER A 423 31.24 -16.24 -38.22
C SER A 423 30.00 -17.16 -38.20
N GLY A 424 29.66 -17.67 -37.01
CA GLY A 424 28.35 -18.30 -36.78
C GLY A 424 28.02 -18.38 -35.29
N ALA A 425 26.90 -17.78 -34.89
CA ALA A 425 26.33 -17.92 -33.56
C ALA A 425 26.11 -19.40 -33.23
N THR A 426 26.84 -19.94 -32.24
CA THR A 426 26.71 -21.32 -31.82
C THR A 426 25.36 -21.50 -31.11
N LYS A 427 24.43 -22.15 -31.80
CA LYS A 427 23.10 -22.48 -31.28
C LYS A 427 23.23 -23.55 -30.20
N VAL A 428 23.34 -23.12 -28.94
CA VAL A 428 23.48 -24.03 -27.80
C VAL A 428 22.20 -24.86 -27.60
N LYS A 429 22.34 -26.16 -27.28
CA LYS A 429 21.21 -27.08 -27.05
C LYS A 429 20.23 -26.52 -26.00
N GLY A 430 18.93 -26.70 -26.24
CA GLY A 430 17.85 -26.18 -25.40
C GLY A 430 17.88 -26.79 -23.99
N ALA A 431 18.39 -26.02 -23.02
CA ALA A 431 18.32 -26.35 -21.61
C ALA A 431 16.96 -25.93 -21.04
N GLN A 432 16.42 -26.73 -20.12
CA GLN A 432 15.21 -26.42 -19.37
C GLN A 432 15.55 -25.68 -18.07
N SER A 433 16.77 -25.84 -17.56
CA SER A 433 17.24 -25.14 -16.36
C SER A 433 18.74 -24.79 -16.43
N ILE A 434 19.10 -23.64 -15.87
CA ILE A 434 20.48 -23.14 -15.82
C ILE A 434 20.88 -22.75 -14.39
N ASN A 435 22.10 -23.02 -13.98
CA ASN A 435 22.69 -22.49 -12.76
C ASN A 435 23.47 -21.22 -13.12
N VAL A 436 23.03 -20.06 -12.61
CA VAL A 436 23.51 -18.76 -13.08
C VAL A 436 24.04 -17.91 -11.92
N ARG A 437 25.10 -17.15 -12.20
CA ARG A 437 25.61 -16.06 -11.38
C ARG A 437 25.46 -14.74 -12.11
N HIS A 438 25.28 -13.66 -11.37
CA HIS A 438 25.31 -12.32 -11.92
C HIS A 438 26.07 -11.32 -11.05
N ILE A 439 26.42 -10.18 -11.65
CA ILE A 439 26.84 -8.97 -10.97
C ILE A 439 25.87 -7.88 -11.41
N LEU A 440 25.12 -7.31 -10.47
CA LEU A 440 24.21 -6.21 -10.73
C LEU A 440 24.87 -4.87 -10.37
N CYS A 441 24.84 -3.92 -11.30
CA CYS A 441 25.26 -2.54 -11.05
C CYS A 441 24.19 -1.56 -11.56
N GLU A 442 23.79 -0.59 -10.73
CA GLU A 442 22.86 0.47 -11.12
C GLU A 442 23.47 1.42 -12.18
N LYS A 443 24.76 1.72 -12.06
CA LYS A 443 25.48 2.64 -12.95
C LYS A 443 26.31 1.89 -13.99
N HIS A 444 26.30 2.41 -15.23
CA HIS A 444 27.10 1.85 -16.33
C HIS A 444 28.61 1.86 -16.02
N SER A 445 29.12 2.92 -15.40
CA SER A 445 30.55 3.04 -15.05
C SER A 445 31.01 1.93 -14.12
N LYS A 446 30.23 1.58 -13.09
CA LYS A 446 30.54 0.47 -12.16
C LYS A 446 30.56 -0.89 -12.87
N LYS A 447 29.65 -1.10 -13.82
CA LYS A 447 29.63 -2.33 -14.65
C LYS A 447 30.91 -2.43 -15.48
N GLU A 448 31.38 -1.34 -16.06
CA GLU A 448 32.62 -1.34 -16.85
C GLU A 448 33.85 -1.64 -15.99
N GLU A 449 33.93 -1.08 -14.78
CA GLU A 449 34.99 -1.38 -13.82
C GLU A 449 34.99 -2.85 -13.39
N ALA A 450 33.81 -3.41 -13.07
CA ALA A 450 33.68 -4.82 -12.73
C ALA A 450 34.12 -5.72 -13.89
N LEU A 451 33.76 -5.36 -15.12
CA LEU A 451 34.08 -6.11 -16.31
C LEU A 451 35.58 -6.03 -16.67
N ALA A 452 36.23 -4.89 -16.40
CA ALA A 452 37.68 -4.76 -16.49
C ALA A 452 38.40 -5.72 -15.53
N LYS A 453 37.98 -5.78 -14.26
CA LYS A 453 38.55 -6.71 -13.28
C LYS A 453 38.38 -8.19 -13.65
N ILE A 454 37.25 -8.55 -14.25
CA ILE A 454 37.03 -9.92 -14.76
C ILE A 454 37.99 -10.22 -15.92
N ARG A 455 38.22 -9.25 -16.81
CA ARG A 455 39.18 -9.38 -17.93
C ARG A 455 40.62 -9.47 -17.45
N ASP A 456 40.96 -8.82 -16.34
CA ASP A 456 42.26 -8.89 -15.68
C ASP A 456 42.50 -10.24 -14.95
N GLY A 457 41.53 -11.17 -15.01
CA GLY A 457 41.66 -12.53 -14.49
C GLY A 457 41.22 -12.69 -13.03
N VAL A 458 40.58 -11.68 -12.44
CA VAL A 458 39.98 -11.80 -11.10
C VAL A 458 38.75 -12.71 -11.19
N LYS A 459 38.57 -13.61 -10.21
CA LYS A 459 37.46 -14.57 -10.21
C LYS A 459 36.11 -13.86 -10.15
N PHE A 460 35.15 -14.40 -10.89
CA PHE A 460 33.81 -13.82 -10.99
C PHE A 460 33.13 -13.65 -9.62
N ASP A 461 33.30 -14.61 -8.69
CA ASP A 461 32.67 -14.55 -7.37
C ASP A 461 33.30 -13.50 -6.44
N GLU A 462 34.59 -13.17 -6.64
CA GLU A 462 35.28 -12.09 -5.92
C GLU A 462 34.82 -10.73 -6.43
N VAL A 463 34.77 -10.54 -7.76
CA VAL A 463 34.25 -9.31 -8.36
C VAL A 463 32.77 -9.11 -8.00
N ALA A 464 31.97 -10.18 -7.98
CA ALA A 464 30.58 -10.11 -7.56
C ALA A 464 30.40 -9.69 -6.09
N ARG A 465 31.32 -10.09 -5.20
CA ARG A 465 31.29 -9.66 -3.78
C ARG A 465 31.59 -8.17 -3.62
N GLU A 466 32.43 -7.62 -4.49
CA GLU A 466 32.90 -6.25 -4.40
C GLU A 466 31.98 -5.26 -5.13
N PHE A 467 31.46 -5.63 -6.31
CA PHE A 467 30.73 -4.71 -7.20
C PHE A 467 29.24 -4.97 -7.32
N SER A 468 28.76 -6.16 -6.94
CA SER A 468 27.33 -6.47 -7.08
C SER A 468 26.52 -5.75 -6.01
N GLU A 469 25.49 -5.04 -6.44
CA GLU A 469 24.50 -4.41 -5.56
C GLU A 469 23.36 -5.39 -5.21
N ASP A 470 23.34 -6.58 -5.83
CA ASP A 470 22.47 -7.72 -5.45
C ASP A 470 23.30 -8.90 -4.92
N LYS A 471 22.84 -9.48 -3.80
CA LYS A 471 23.36 -10.69 -3.12
C LYS A 471 24.89 -10.87 -3.17
N ALA A 472 25.65 -9.78 -3.01
CA ALA A 472 27.10 -9.74 -3.09
C ALA A 472 27.78 -10.84 -2.25
N ARG A 473 27.26 -11.09 -1.03
CA ARG A 473 27.82 -12.08 -0.08
C ARG A 473 27.89 -13.52 -0.62
N GLN A 474 27.04 -13.89 -1.59
CA GLN A 474 27.05 -15.22 -2.22
C GLN A 474 27.84 -15.28 -3.52
N GLY A 475 28.67 -14.26 -3.81
CA GLY A 475 29.46 -14.19 -5.04
C GLY A 475 28.58 -14.22 -6.28
N GLY A 476 27.44 -13.53 -6.23
CA GLY A 476 26.52 -13.37 -7.35
C GLY A 476 25.66 -14.58 -7.69
N SER A 477 25.68 -15.66 -6.90
CA SER A 477 24.94 -16.89 -7.25
C SER A 477 23.42 -16.74 -7.09
N LEU A 478 22.69 -17.05 -8.17
CA LEU A 478 21.22 -17.12 -8.18
C LEU A 478 20.70 -18.56 -8.06
N GLY A 479 21.58 -19.55 -8.16
CA GLY A 479 21.25 -20.97 -8.14
C GLY A 479 20.59 -21.45 -9.45
N TRP A 480 20.00 -22.64 -9.41
CA TRP A 480 19.27 -23.22 -10.53
C TRP A 480 17.98 -22.46 -10.83
N LYS A 481 17.80 -22.05 -12.09
CA LYS A 481 16.66 -21.30 -12.62
C LYS A 481 16.08 -22.00 -13.82
N SER A 482 14.76 -22.16 -13.83
CA SER A 482 14.00 -22.67 -14.97
C SER A 482 13.65 -21.54 -15.93
N ARG A 483 13.38 -21.87 -17.19
CA ARG A 483 12.89 -20.91 -18.19
C ARG A 483 11.57 -20.28 -17.72
N GLY A 484 11.44 -18.96 -17.87
CA GLY A 484 10.32 -18.14 -17.39
C GLY A 484 10.44 -17.64 -15.95
N SER A 485 11.54 -17.92 -15.25
CA SER A 485 11.75 -17.47 -13.85
C SER A 485 12.60 -16.20 -13.71
N LEU A 486 13.18 -15.71 -14.80
CA LEU A 486 14.06 -14.54 -14.85
C LEU A 486 13.49 -13.44 -15.76
N ASP A 487 14.06 -12.23 -15.69
CA ASP A 487 13.70 -11.14 -16.61
C ASP A 487 13.98 -11.56 -18.07
N PRO A 488 13.08 -11.29 -19.04
CA PRO A 488 13.22 -11.79 -20.41
C PRO A 488 14.55 -11.46 -21.07
N LYS A 489 15.10 -10.25 -20.84
CA LYS A 489 16.39 -9.83 -21.43
C LYS A 489 17.57 -10.52 -20.76
N PHE A 490 17.49 -10.72 -19.46
CA PHE A 490 18.48 -11.48 -18.70
C PHE A 490 18.46 -12.96 -19.13
N GLU A 491 17.26 -13.53 -19.23
CA GLU A 491 17.03 -14.93 -19.56
C GLU A 491 17.55 -15.27 -20.96
N GLU A 492 17.25 -14.44 -21.97
CA GLU A 492 17.72 -14.63 -23.34
C GLU A 492 19.24 -14.76 -23.40
N ILE A 493 19.95 -13.87 -22.71
CA ILE A 493 21.42 -13.88 -22.65
C ILE A 493 21.91 -15.09 -21.84
N ALA A 494 21.33 -15.34 -20.67
CA ALA A 494 21.75 -16.44 -19.80
C ALA A 494 21.59 -17.82 -20.48
N PHE A 495 20.50 -18.08 -21.18
CA PHE A 495 20.31 -19.33 -21.92
C PHE A 495 21.15 -19.41 -23.21
N GLY A 496 21.65 -18.28 -23.71
CA GLY A 496 22.60 -18.19 -24.81
C GLY A 496 24.05 -18.53 -24.41
N LEU A 497 24.42 -18.33 -23.14
CA LEU A 497 25.78 -18.55 -22.64
C LEU A 497 26.12 -20.02 -22.39
N GLU A 498 27.34 -20.43 -22.73
CA GLU A 498 27.86 -21.76 -22.38
C GLU A 498 28.19 -21.87 -20.89
N ALA A 499 28.15 -23.09 -20.35
CA ALA A 499 28.53 -23.32 -18.96
C ALA A 499 30.05 -23.12 -18.79
N SER A 500 30.43 -22.32 -17.80
CA SER A 500 31.80 -21.88 -17.54
C SER A 500 32.11 -21.91 -16.04
N SER A 501 33.37 -21.64 -15.66
CA SER A 501 33.84 -21.66 -14.27
C SER A 501 34.20 -20.26 -13.78
N THR A 502 34.17 -20.00 -12.46
CA THR A 502 34.41 -18.63 -11.93
C THR A 502 35.82 -18.11 -12.21
N GLY A 503 36.79 -18.99 -12.48
CA GLY A 503 38.15 -18.63 -12.89
C GLY A 503 38.31 -18.42 -14.40
N SER A 504 37.35 -18.84 -15.21
CA SER A 504 37.33 -18.64 -16.67
C SER A 504 35.88 -18.39 -17.15
N PRO A 505 35.26 -17.27 -16.74
CA PRO A 505 33.84 -17.04 -16.95
C PRO A 505 33.54 -16.67 -18.41
N SER A 506 32.55 -17.34 -19.00
CA SER A 506 31.88 -16.86 -20.21
C SER A 506 30.83 -15.84 -19.78
N ILE A 507 31.05 -14.57 -20.14
CA ILE A 507 30.23 -13.45 -19.67
C ILE A 507 29.25 -12.98 -20.73
N GLY A 508 28.03 -12.64 -20.31
CA GLY A 508 27.04 -11.92 -21.11
C GLY A 508 26.56 -10.67 -20.39
N GLU A 509 26.28 -9.61 -21.13
CA GLU A 509 25.85 -8.32 -20.57
C GLU A 509 24.38 -8.05 -20.88
N ALA A 510 23.57 -7.82 -19.85
CA ALA A 510 22.14 -7.51 -20.00
C ALA A 510 21.75 -6.19 -19.33
N LYS A 511 20.90 -5.39 -19.98
CA LYS A 511 20.27 -4.22 -19.35
C LYS A 511 18.80 -4.52 -19.06
N THR A 512 18.43 -4.47 -17.79
CA THR A 512 17.06 -4.71 -17.30
C THR A 512 16.52 -3.47 -16.59
N GLY A 513 15.27 -3.50 -16.13
CA GLY A 513 14.71 -2.45 -15.27
C GLY A 513 15.41 -2.29 -13.92
N PHE A 514 16.21 -3.28 -13.49
CA PHE A 514 16.98 -3.24 -12.24
C PHE A 514 18.39 -2.64 -12.40
N GLY A 515 18.86 -2.43 -13.63
CA GLY A 515 20.22 -1.96 -13.91
C GLY A 515 20.97 -2.81 -14.92
N TYR A 516 22.30 -2.76 -14.86
CA TYR A 516 23.23 -3.46 -15.72
C TYR A 516 23.71 -4.76 -15.07
N HIS A 517 23.58 -5.86 -15.80
CA HIS A 517 23.94 -7.21 -15.33
C HIS A 517 25.13 -7.74 -16.13
N ILE A 518 26.10 -8.30 -15.42
CA ILE A 518 27.10 -9.20 -16.00
C ILE A 518 26.70 -10.61 -15.58
N ILE A 519 26.49 -11.50 -16.54
CA ILE A 519 25.88 -12.83 -16.36
C ILE A 519 26.92 -13.90 -16.68
N MET A 520 26.94 -14.96 -15.87
CA MET A 520 27.76 -16.15 -16.08
C MET A 520 26.95 -17.40 -15.74
N VAL A 521 27.05 -18.46 -16.55
CA VAL A 521 26.39 -19.74 -16.31
C VAL A 521 27.39 -20.77 -15.83
N GLU A 522 27.10 -21.46 -14.73
CA GLU A 522 27.93 -22.55 -14.17
C GLU A 522 27.47 -23.94 -14.64
N GLY A 523 26.19 -24.10 -15.01
CA GLY A 523 25.64 -25.39 -15.39
C GLY A 523 24.34 -25.29 -16.17
N ARG A 524 24.08 -26.26 -17.04
CA ARG A 524 22.87 -26.34 -17.88
C ARG A 524 22.29 -27.76 -17.76
N LYS A 525 20.97 -27.87 -17.65
CA LYS A 525 20.21 -29.14 -17.53
C LYS A 525 18.98 -29.15 -18.44
#